data_AF-A0A0M4JSB1-F1
#
_entry.id   AF-A0A0M4JSB1-F1
#
_cell.length_a   1.000
_cell.length_b   1.000
_cell.length_c   1.000
_cell.angle_alpha   90.00
_cell.angle_beta   90.00
_cell.angle_gamma   90.00
#
_symmetry.space_group_name_H-M   'P 1'
#
loop_
_entity.id
_entity.type
_entity.pdbx_description
1 polymer ?
#
loop_
_entity_poly.entity_id
_entity_poly.type
_entity_poly.pdbx_seq_one_letter_code
_entity_poly.pdbx_strand_id
1 'polypeptide(L)' 'MEIEELLKRINELAKIAKERELTPKEVKERDQLRKRYIVIFRQGLEQQLENVSIIDENGTITKPKKIK' A
#
# COMPACT_ATOMS: atom_id res chain seq x y z
N MET A 1 3.25 -6.80 13.15
CA MET A 1 2.14 -6.31 13.99
C MET A 1 1.61 -4.92 13.59
N GLU A 2 2.32 -4.07 12.82
CA GLU A 2 1.78 -2.72 12.50
C GLU A 2 0.80 -2.63 11.30
N ILE A 3 0.98 -3.45 10.26
CA ILE A 3 0.18 -3.34 9.02
C ILE A 3 -1.27 -3.82 9.23
N GLU A 4 -1.45 -4.91 9.97
CA GLU A 4 -2.78 -5.49 10.23
C GLU A 4 -3.67 -4.53 11.02
N GLU A 5 -3.13 -3.86 12.05
CA GLU A 5 -3.84 -2.87 12.84
C GLU A 5 -4.19 -1.62 12.01
N LEU A 6 -3.27 -1.15 11.16
CA LEU A 6 -3.53 -0.12 10.17
C LEU A 6 -4.69 -0.49 9.24
N LEU A 7 -4.68 -1.71 8.71
CA LEU A 7 -5.70 -2.20 7.79
C LEU A 7 -7.07 -2.33 8.48
N LYS A 8 -7.10 -2.87 9.69
CA LYS A 8 -8.33 -2.96 10.51
C LYS A 8 -8.95 -1.58 10.69
N ARG A 9 -8.15 -0.60 11.10
CA ARG A 9 -8.66 0.77 11.31
C ARG A 9 -9.16 1.43 10.04
N ILE A 10 -8.45 1.25 8.92
CA ILE A 10 -8.91 1.73 7.60
C ILE A 10 -10.25 1.08 7.23
N ASN A 11 -10.42 -0.21 7.48
CA ASN A 11 -11.66 -0.94 7.21
C ASN A 11 -12.82 -0.51 8.11
N GLU A 12 -12.56 -0.23 9.39
CA GLU A 12 -13.54 0.36 10.31
C GLU A 12 -14.05 1.70 9.78
N LEU A 13 -13.14 2.61 9.43
CA LEU A 13 -13.50 3.91 8.86
C LEU A 13 -14.24 3.77 7.52
N ALA A 14 -13.89 2.77 6.71
CA ALA A 14 -14.60 2.48 5.46
C ALA A 14 -16.02 1.93 5.71
N LYS A 15 -16.21 1.12 6.76
CA LYS A 15 -17.54 0.63 7.16
C LYS A 15 -18.40 1.77 7.68
N ILE A 16 -17.85 2.62 8.54
CA ILE A 16 -18.53 3.83 9.04
C ILE A 16 -18.95 4.72 7.87
N ALA A 17 -18.06 4.94 6.89
CA ALA A 17 -18.34 5.74 5.69
C ALA A 17 -19.49 5.21 4.82
N LYS A 18 -19.80 3.91 4.91
CA LYS A 18 -20.94 3.29 4.20
C LYS A 18 -22.25 3.48 4.96
N GLU A 19 -22.19 3.49 6.29
CA GLU A 19 -23.36 3.66 7.15
C GLU A 19 -23.73 5.14 7.35
N ARG A 20 -22.72 6.02 7.42
CA ARG A 20 -22.87 7.47 7.57
C ARG A 20 -21.71 8.23 6.93
N GLU A 21 -21.87 9.54 6.74
CA GLU A 21 -20.74 10.38 6.37
C GLU A 21 -19.67 10.42 7.48
N LEU A 22 -18.41 10.44 7.07
CA LEU A 22 -17.28 10.59 7.97
C LEU A 22 -17.17 12.04 8.43
N THR A 23 -16.87 12.24 9.70
CA THR A 23 -16.54 13.56 10.23
C THR A 23 -15.22 14.06 9.64
N PRO A 24 -14.97 15.37 9.62
CA PRO A 24 -13.70 15.92 9.12
C PRO A 24 -12.45 15.36 9.82
N LYS A 25 -12.58 14.94 11.09
CA LYS A 25 -11.50 14.30 11.84
C LYS A 25 -11.22 12.89 11.32
N GLU A 26 -12.27 12.09 11.12
CA GLU A 26 -12.18 10.73 10.62
C GLU A 26 -11.67 10.68 9.17
N VAL A 27 -12.05 11.65 8.34
CA VAL A 27 -11.51 11.79 6.98
C VAL A 27 -9.99 12.02 7.02
N LYS A 28 -9.52 12.94 7.86
CA LYS A 28 -8.08 13.19 8.03
C LYS A 28 -7.34 11.96 8.56
N GLU A 29 -7.92 11.26 9.53
CA GLU A 29 -7.36 10.02 10.07
C GLU A 29 -7.24 8.97 8.96
N ARG A 30 -8.32 8.71 8.22
CA ARG A 30 -8.33 7.76 7.10
C ARG A 30 -7.26 8.08 6.07
N ASP A 31 -7.08 9.35 5.71
CA ASP A 31 -6.09 9.76 4.72
C ASP A 31 -4.65 9.57 5.22
N GLN A 32 -4.39 9.86 6.50
CA GLN A 32 -3.09 9.61 7.12
C GLN A 32 -2.76 8.10 7.15
N LEU A 33 -3.73 7.27 7.55
CA LEU A 33 -3.58 5.82 7.60
C LEU A 33 -3.34 5.24 6.20
N ARG A 34 -4.09 5.68 5.18
CA ARG A 34 -3.89 5.24 3.79
C ARG A 34 -2.52 5.63 3.25
N LYS A 35 -2.04 6.84 3.53
CA LYS A 35 -0.67 7.26 3.15
C LYS A 35 0.38 6.36 3.76
N ARG A 36 0.28 6.07 5.07
CA ARG A 36 1.20 5.16 5.78
C ARG A 36 1.16 3.76 5.19
N TYR A 37 -0.03 3.23 4.91
CA TYR A 37 -0.20 1.92 4.27
C TYR A 37 0.47 1.85 2.89
N ILE A 38 0.27 2.86 2.03
CA ILE A 38 0.87 2.89 0.68
C ILE A 38 2.40 2.91 0.75
N VAL A 39 2.99 3.66 1.68
CA VAL A 39 4.45 3.71 1.84
C VAL A 39 4.99 2.34 2.21
N ILE A 40 4.39 1.69 3.21
CA ILE A 40 4.82 0.36 3.67
C ILE A 40 4.60 -0.69 2.56
N PHE A 41 3.46 -0.63 1.88
CA PHE A 41 3.14 -1.52 0.77
C PHE A 41 4.15 -1.36 -0.39
N ARG A 42 4.50 -0.12 -0.76
CA ARG A 42 5.51 0.13 -1.80
C ARG A 42 6.88 -0.43 -1.41
N GLN A 43 7.30 -0.27 -0.15
CA GLN A 43 8.57 -0.83 0.33
C GLN A 43 8.57 -2.37 0.26
N GLY A 44 7.47 -3.00 0.69
CA GLY A 44 7.31 -4.45 0.59
C GLY A 44 7.30 -4.94 -0.87
N LEU A 45 6.59 -4.22 -1.75
CA LEU A 45 6.54 -4.52 -3.17
C LEU A 45 7.91 -4.37 -3.84
N GLU A 46 8.68 -3.33 -3.50
CA GLU A 46 10.05 -3.15 -3.99
C GLU A 46 10.95 -4.33 -3.58
N GLN A 47 10.87 -4.79 -2.33
CA GLN A 47 11.62 -5.97 -1.87
C GLN A 47 11.17 -7.25 -2.58
N GLN A 48 9.87 -7.42 -2.83
CA GLN A 48 9.37 -8.56 -3.61
C GLN A 48 9.88 -8.50 -5.06
N LEU A 49 9.87 -7.32 -5.69
CA LEU A 49 10.37 -7.12 -7.05
C LEU A 49 11.89 -7.27 -7.17
N GLU A 50 12.66 -7.01 -6.13
CA GLU A 50 14.11 -7.32 -6.11
C GLU A 50 14.40 -8.81 -6.26
N ASN A 51 13.48 -9.67 -5.80
CA ASN A 51 13.56 -11.11 -5.99
C ASN A 51 12.99 -11.58 -7.34
N VAL A 52 12.32 -10.69 -8.08
CA VAL A 52 11.79 -10.97 -9.42
C VAL A 52 12.84 -10.55 -10.46
N SER A 53 13.38 -11.55 -11.13
CA SER A 53 14.30 -11.38 -12.25
C SER A 53 13.54 -11.42 -13.57
N ILE A 54 13.64 -10.38 -14.40
CA ILE A 54 13.11 -10.40 -15.76
C ILE A 54 14.19 -11.01 -16.65
N ILE A 55 13.92 -12.16 -17.24
CA ILE A 55 14.80 -12.82 -18.21
C ILE A 55 14.34 -12.35 -19.60
N ASP A 56 15.20 -11.59 -20.28
CA ASP A 56 14.97 -11.19 -21.68
C ASP A 56 15.21 -12.37 -22.64
N GLU A 57 14.76 -12.28 -23.89
CA GLU A 57 14.88 -13.34 -24.91
C GLU A 57 16.34 -13.74 -25.19
N ASN A 58 17.28 -12.85 -24.83
CA ASN A 58 18.73 -13.05 -24.90
C ASN A 58 19.36 -13.62 -23.60
N GLY A 59 18.55 -14.04 -22.62
CA GLY A 59 19.02 -14.61 -21.36
C GLY A 59 19.57 -13.59 -20.35
N THR A 60 19.38 -12.29 -20.59
CA THR A 60 19.87 -11.23 -19.70
C THR A 60 18.87 -10.97 -18.57
N ILE A 61 19.34 -11.04 -17.32
CA ILE A 61 18.52 -10.77 -16.13
C ILE A 61 18.52 -9.27 -15.85
N THR A 62 17.34 -8.63 -15.89
CA THR A 62 17.16 -7.21 -15.55
C THR A 62 16.13 -7.02 -14.45
N LYS A 63 16.36 -6.00 -13.60
CA LYS A 63 15.40 -5.60 -12.56
C LYS A 63 14.30 -4.72 -13.17
N PRO A 64 13.04 -4.82 -12.72
CA PRO A 64 11.98 -3.94 -13.20
C PRO A 64 12.34 -2.47 -12.93
N LYS A 65 12.37 -1.65 -14.00
CA LYS A 65 12.65 -0.21 -13.90
C LYS A 65 11.53 0.50 -13.14
N LYS A 66 11.88 1.32 -12.15
CA LYS A 66 10.93 2.26 -11.52
C LYS A 66 10.36 3.18 -12.60
N ILE A 67 9.03 3.18 -12.74
CA ILE A 67 8.32 4.15 -13.59
C ILE A 67 8.45 5.52 -12.88
N LYS A 68 9.12 6.46 -13.53
CA LYS A 68 9.32 7.84 -13.04
C LYS A 68 8.08 8.69 -13.32
#